data_AF-A0A401W487-F1
#
_entry.id   AF-A0A401W487-F1
#
_cell.length_a   1.000
_cell.length_b   1.000
_cell.length_c   1.000
_cell.angle_alpha   90.00
_cell.angle_beta   90.00
_cell.angle_gamma   90.00
#
_symmetry.space_group_name_H-M   'P 1'
#
loop_
_entity.id
_entity.type
_entity.pdbx_description
1 polymer ?
#
loop_
_entity_poly.entity_id
_entity_poly.type
_entity_poly.pdbx_seq_one_letter_code
_entity_poly.pdbx_strand_id
1 'polypeptide(L)'
;MNRILRGPDGRHWDEEEYDHFDQEARQWVAKLTAAVQDPDTGRWTADPHGERILVTGVPDRFGYTEVSADPLHEPRIAHLHRLVNELTADFERQTGTPHPRATDLAHALEDVAMRAEQLRHRRPHPPPSRRGRR
;
A
#
# COMPACT_ATOMS: atom_id res chain seq x y z
N MET A 1 10.66 -6.98 2.23
CA MET A 1 10.12 -5.62 2.09
C MET A 1 8.94 -5.57 3.01
N ASN A 2 8.92 -4.57 3.89
CA ASN A 2 7.92 -4.43 4.93
C ASN A 2 6.53 -4.17 4.35
N ARG A 3 5.51 -4.47 5.15
CA ARG A 3 4.12 -4.26 4.74
C ARG A 3 3.78 -2.78 4.83
N ILE A 4 3.13 -2.24 3.80
CA ILE A 4 2.60 -0.88 3.82
C ILE A 4 1.12 -0.93 4.20
N LEU A 5 0.75 -0.11 5.19
CA LEU A 5 -0.56 -0.09 5.80
C LEU A 5 -1.18 1.31 5.69
N ARG A 6 -2.45 1.37 5.31
CA ARG A 6 -3.29 2.54 5.52
C ARG A 6 -4.01 2.42 6.85
N GLY A 7 -3.81 3.38 7.75
CA GLY A 7 -4.45 3.46 9.05
C GLY A 7 -5.90 3.95 8.99
N PRO A 8 -6.65 3.84 10.10
CA PRO A 8 -8.04 4.33 10.19
C PRO A 8 -8.14 5.86 10.09
N ASP A 9 -7.03 6.57 10.30
CA ASP A 9 -6.88 8.02 10.12
C ASP A 9 -6.55 8.42 8.67
N GLY A 10 -6.43 7.45 7.76
CA GLY A 10 -6.07 7.65 6.37
C GLY A 10 -4.58 7.86 6.13
N ARG A 11 -3.72 7.81 7.17
CA ARG A 11 -2.27 7.91 7.01
C ARG A 11 -1.66 6.57 6.64
N HIS A 12 -0.50 6.60 6.02
CA HIS A 12 0.23 5.41 5.61
C HIS A 12 1.38 5.11 6.55
N TRP A 13 1.65 3.83 6.74
CA TRP A 13 2.60 3.31 7.72
C TRP A 13 3.38 2.14 7.13
N ASP A 14 4.69 2.11 7.34
CA ASP A 14 5.56 0.96 7.09
C ASP A 14 5.64 0.12 8.38
N GLU A 15 5.28 -1.16 8.27
CA GLU A 15 5.34 -2.09 9.40
C GLU A 15 6.76 -2.64 9.57
N GLU A 16 7.42 -2.28 10.67
CA GLU A 16 8.79 -2.68 10.91
C GLU A 16 8.92 -4.20 11.13
N GLU A 17 9.96 -4.79 10.56
CA GLU A 17 10.38 -6.14 10.92
C GLU A 17 10.96 -6.15 12.33
N TYR A 18 10.45 -7.04 13.17
CA TYR A 18 11.06 -7.35 14.45
C TYR A 18 12.26 -8.27 14.23
N ASP A 19 13.34 -8.02 14.96
CA ASP A 19 14.45 -8.97 15.06
C ASP A 19 13.94 -10.33 15.58
N HIS A 20 14.64 -11.41 15.21
CA HIS A 20 14.21 -12.79 15.49
C HIS A 20 13.86 -13.06 16.97
N PHE A 21 14.47 -12.34 17.90
CA PHE A 21 14.21 -12.48 19.34
C PHE A 21 12.87 -11.88 19.81
N ASP A 22 12.28 -10.95 19.06
CA ASP A 22 11.01 -10.29 19.40
C ASP A 22 9.80 -10.82 18.58
N GLN A 23 9.93 -11.95 17.87
CA GLN A 23 8.81 -12.50 17.09
C GLN A 23 7.60 -12.87 17.96
N GLU A 24 7.81 -13.33 19.19
CA GLU A 24 6.73 -13.60 20.14
C GLU A 24 5.98 -12.33 20.56
N ALA A 25 6.61 -11.15 20.44
CA ALA A 25 5.97 -9.87 20.70
C ALA A 25 5.10 -9.40 19.53
N ARG A 26 5.33 -9.88 18.29
CA ARG A 26 4.55 -9.48 17.09
C ARG A 26 3.06 -9.78 17.19
N GLN A 27 2.69 -10.81 17.94
CA GLN A 27 1.28 -11.12 18.18
C GLN A 27 0.60 -10.14 19.15
N TRP A 28 1.41 -9.37 19.90
CA TRP A 28 0.96 -8.46 20.95
C TRP A 28 1.19 -6.97 20.61
N VAL A 29 2.17 -6.65 19.76
CA VAL A 29 2.51 -5.29 19.35
C VAL A 29 3.03 -5.29 17.91
N ALA A 30 2.66 -4.27 17.13
CA ALA A 30 3.26 -3.90 15.87
C ALA A 30 3.93 -2.53 15.99
N LYS A 31 5.15 -2.41 15.46
CA LYS A 31 5.89 -1.14 15.31
C LYS A 31 5.60 -0.58 13.93
N LEU A 32 5.08 0.64 13.88
CA LEU A 32 4.75 1.31 12.64
C LEU A 32 5.53 2.62 12.54
N THR A 33 6.19 2.83 11.41
CA THR A 33 6.82 4.12 11.07
C THR A 33 5.99 4.79 9.97
N ALA A 34 5.76 6.10 10.06
CA ALA A 34 5.03 6.83 9.02
C ALA A 34 5.65 6.57 7.65
N ALA A 35 4.81 6.32 6.65
CA ALA A 35 5.25 6.08 5.28
C ALA A 35 4.97 7.30 4.40
N VAL A 36 5.89 7.53 3.46
CA VAL A 36 5.78 8.55 2.43
C VAL A 36 5.85 7.91 1.06
N GLN A 37 5.08 8.47 0.13
CA GLN A 37 5.09 8.04 -1.26
C GLN A 37 6.12 8.86 -2.05
N ASP A 38 7.01 8.17 -2.75
CA ASP A 38 7.89 8.79 -3.73
C ASP A 38 7.03 9.40 -4.86
N PRO A 39 7.12 10.70 -5.15
CA PRO A 39 6.28 11.34 -6.16
C PRO A 39 6.65 10.95 -7.60
N ASP A 40 7.89 10.54 -7.84
CA ASP A 40 8.40 10.19 -9.17
C ASP A 40 8.07 8.73 -9.52
N THR A 41 8.17 7.82 -8.54
CA THR A 41 7.94 6.39 -8.75
C THR A 41 6.59 5.91 -8.22
N GLY A 42 5.92 6.69 -7.37
CA GLY A 42 4.70 6.29 -6.67
C GLY A 42 4.91 5.23 -5.58
N ARG A 43 6.16 4.89 -5.26
CA ARG A 43 6.50 3.79 -4.35
C ARG A 43 6.43 4.28 -2.90
N TRP A 44 5.84 3.48 -2.02
CA TRP A 44 5.83 3.77 -0.59
C TRP A 44 7.14 3.35 0.07
N THR A 45 7.61 4.19 0.98
CA THR A 45 8.81 3.94 1.79
C THR A 45 8.61 4.49 3.20
N ALA A 46 9.30 3.93 4.19
CA ALA A 46 9.34 4.49 5.53
C ALA A 46 9.97 5.89 5.50
N ASP A 47 9.34 6.86 6.15
CA ASP A 47 9.92 8.18 6.37
C ASP A 47 11.00 8.07 7.46
N PRO A 48 12.28 8.34 7.15
CA PRO A 48 13.37 8.26 8.13
C PRO A 48 13.22 9.24 9.29
N HIS A 49 12.43 10.31 9.09
CA HIS A 49 12.11 11.32 10.10
C HIS A 49 10.64 11.28 10.53
N GLY A 50 9.91 10.27 10.08
CA GLY A 50 8.49 10.10 10.34
C GLY A 50 8.17 9.75 11.79
N GLU A 51 6.92 9.98 12.15
CA GLU A 51 6.37 9.52 13.42
C GLU A 51 6.49 7.99 13.54
N ARG A 52 6.78 7.51 14.75
CA ARG A 52 6.78 6.08 15.08
C ARG A 52 5.76 5.79 16.14
N ILE A 53 4.92 4.79 15.90
CA ILE A 53 3.86 4.38 16.83
C ILE A 53 3.93 2.88 17.13
N LEU A 54 3.35 2.52 18.28
CA LEU A 54 3.14 1.13 18.68
C LEU A 54 1.64 0.84 18.66
N VAL A 55 1.24 -0.16 17.90
CA VAL A 55 -0.14 -0.67 17.89
C VAL A 55 -0.16 -1.97 18.67
N THR A 56 -0.92 -2.04 19.75
CA THR A 56 -1.04 -3.27 20.54
C THR A 56 -1.97 -4.27 19.83
N GLY A 57 -1.39 -5.35 19.31
CA GLY A 57 -2.07 -6.46 18.63
C GLY A 57 -1.87 -6.42 17.11
N VAL A 58 -2.66 -7.20 16.38
CA VAL A 58 -2.56 -7.32 14.92
C VAL A 58 -3.21 -6.11 14.24
N PRO A 59 -2.48 -5.29 13.47
CA PRO A 59 -3.00 -4.04 12.88
C PRO A 59 -4.32 -4.20 12.12
N ASP A 60 -4.50 -5.30 11.39
CA ASP A 60 -5.68 -5.61 10.57
C ASP A 60 -6.98 -5.62 11.40
N ARG A 61 -6.87 -5.96 12.69
CA ARG A 61 -8.01 -5.97 13.62
C ARG A 61 -8.38 -4.58 14.12
N PHE A 62 -7.53 -3.59 13.92
CA PHE A 62 -7.69 -2.21 14.38
C PHE A 62 -7.94 -1.22 13.23
N GLY A 63 -8.40 -1.72 12.08
CA GLY A 63 -8.77 -0.89 10.94
C GLY A 63 -7.61 -0.47 10.05
N TYR A 64 -6.43 -1.07 10.23
CA TYR A 64 -5.34 -0.93 9.27
C TYR A 64 -5.60 -1.85 8.07
N THR A 65 -5.42 -1.32 6.86
CA THR A 65 -5.60 -2.07 5.62
C THR A 65 -4.27 -2.09 4.87
N GLU A 66 -3.83 -3.28 4.47
CA GLU A 66 -2.64 -3.41 3.62
C GLU A 66 -2.89 -2.79 2.24
N VAL A 67 -1.91 -2.02 1.76
CA VAL A 67 -1.90 -1.41 0.43
C VAL A 67 -0.67 -1.85 -0.35
N SER A 68 -0.71 -1.69 -1.68
CA SER A 68 0.43 -2.02 -2.52
C SER A 68 1.62 -1.14 -2.18
N ALA A 69 2.80 -1.73 -2.00
CA ALA A 69 4.03 -0.98 -1.76
C ALA A 69 4.52 -0.22 -3.00
N ASP A 70 4.11 -0.68 -4.19
CA ASP A 70 4.40 -0.04 -5.48
C ASP A 70 3.10 0.06 -6.31
N PRO A 71 2.18 0.96 -5.92
CA PRO A 71 0.85 1.05 -6.50
C PRO A 71 0.85 1.41 -7.99
N LEU A 72 1.92 2.07 -8.47
CA LEU A 72 2.05 2.51 -9.86
C LEU A 72 2.88 1.55 -10.73
N HIS A 73 3.35 0.42 -10.18
CA HIS A 73 4.13 -0.57 -10.94
C HIS A 73 3.41 -1.07 -12.20
N GLU A 74 2.08 -1.25 -12.11
CA GLU A 74 1.26 -1.68 -13.25
C GLU A 74 0.88 -0.47 -14.12
N PRO A 75 1.30 -0.41 -15.40
CA PRO A 75 1.08 0.76 -16.26
C PRO A 75 -0.40 1.18 -16.38
N ARG A 76 -1.32 0.21 -16.36
CA ARG A 76 -2.76 0.50 -16.41
C ARG A 76 -3.28 1.17 -15.14
N ILE A 77 -2.75 0.78 -13.98
CA ILE A 77 -3.09 1.40 -12.69
C ILE A 77 -2.47 2.79 -12.63
N ALA A 78 -1.21 2.96 -13.05
CA ALA A 78 -0.56 4.26 -13.15
C ALA A 78 -1.34 5.23 -14.05
N HIS A 79 -1.80 4.75 -15.22
CA HIS A 79 -2.62 5.55 -16.12
C HIS A 79 -3.96 5.97 -15.49
N LEU A 80 -4.65 5.04 -14.83
CA LEU A 80 -5.90 5.33 -14.12
C LEU A 80 -5.70 6.36 -13.01
N HIS A 81 -4.65 6.20 -12.21
CA HIS A 81 -4.28 7.14 -11.14
C HIS A 81 -4.07 8.55 -11.68
N ARG A 82 -3.32 8.67 -12.79
CA ARG A 82 -3.10 9.95 -13.46
C ARG A 82 -4.42 10.60 -13.93
N LEU A 83 -5.31 9.83 -14.57
CA LEU A 83 -6.60 10.36 -15.05
C LEU A 83 -7.48 10.87 -13.90
N VAL A 84 -7.53 10.13 -12.79
CA VAL A 84 -8.29 10.55 -11.61
C VAL A 84 -7.70 11.82 -11.00
N ASN A 85 -6.37 11.92 -10.89
CA ASN A 85 -5.70 13.11 -10.40
C ASN A 85 -5.91 14.33 -11.30
N GLU A 86 -5.83 14.15 -12.63
CA GLU A 86 -6.15 15.21 -13.59
C GLU A 86 -7.60 15.68 -13.40
N LEU A 87 -8.55 14.76 -13.26
CA LEU A 87 -9.96 15.10 -13.07
C LEU A 87 -10.23 15.84 -11.74
N THR A 88 -9.63 15.41 -10.64
CA THR A 88 -9.81 16.06 -9.33
C THR A 88 -9.13 17.41 -9.28
N ALA A 89 -7.95 17.55 -9.89
CA ALA A 89 -7.27 18.83 -10.03
C ALA A 89 -8.05 19.80 -10.93
N ASP A 90 -8.63 19.31 -12.04
CA ASP A 90 -9.48 20.11 -12.92
C ASP A 90 -10.71 20.64 -12.20
N PHE A 91 -11.35 19.78 -11.40
CA PHE A 91 -12.46 20.18 -10.55
C PHE A 91 -12.03 21.31 -9.60
N GLU A 92 -10.93 21.13 -8.87
CA GLU A 92 -10.44 22.13 -7.92
C GLU A 92 -10.09 23.46 -8.60
N ARG A 93 -9.48 23.41 -9.79
CA ARG A 93 -9.20 24.61 -10.59
C ARG A 93 -10.48 25.35 -11.00
N GLN A 94 -11.57 24.63 -11.27
CA GLN A 94 -12.84 25.21 -11.71
C GLN A 94 -13.69 25.75 -10.56
N THR A 95 -13.72 25.05 -9.42
CA THR A 95 -14.59 25.39 -8.29
C THR A 95 -13.88 26.18 -7.19
N GLY A 96 -12.54 26.21 -7.21
CA GLY A 96 -11.72 26.77 -6.13
C GLY A 96 -11.72 25.92 -4.86
N THR A 97 -12.22 24.68 -4.92
CA THR A 97 -12.35 23.78 -3.77
C THR A 97 -11.98 22.35 -4.15
N PRO A 98 -11.31 21.59 -3.27
CA PRO A 98 -11.00 20.19 -3.53
C PRO A 98 -12.26 19.37 -3.84
N HIS A 99 -12.14 18.38 -4.71
CA HIS A 99 -13.25 17.48 -5.00
C HIS A 99 -13.73 16.79 -3.71
N PRO A 100 -15.04 16.78 -3.39
CA PRO A 100 -15.55 16.30 -2.10
C PRO A 100 -15.29 14.82 -1.82
N ARG A 101 -14.92 14.05 -2.86
CA ARG A 101 -14.56 12.63 -2.77
C ARG A 101 -13.10 12.34 -3.14
N ALA A 102 -12.22 13.35 -3.16
CA ALA A 102 -10.82 13.16 -3.57
C ALA A 102 -10.12 12.06 -2.76
N THR A 103 -10.28 12.09 -1.44
CA THR A 103 -9.72 11.08 -0.52
C THR A 103 -10.29 9.69 -0.78
N ASP A 104 -11.61 9.56 -0.93
CA ASP A 104 -12.25 8.26 -1.21
C ASP A 104 -11.78 7.67 -2.54
N LEU A 105 -11.59 8.51 -3.57
CA LEU A 105 -11.08 8.10 -4.87
C LEU A 105 -9.62 7.62 -4.76
N ALA A 106 -8.78 8.32 -4.00
CA ALA A 106 -7.41 7.91 -3.74
C ALA A 106 -7.37 6.53 -3.05
N HIS A 107 -8.16 6.34 -1.98
CA HIS A 107 -8.25 5.06 -1.29
C HIS A 107 -8.75 3.92 -2.19
N ALA A 108 -9.75 4.19 -3.04
CA ALA A 108 -10.25 3.20 -3.99
C ALA A 108 -9.18 2.79 -5.01
N LEU A 109 -8.31 3.70 -5.45
CA LEU A 109 -7.20 3.39 -6.35
C LEU A 109 -6.15 2.52 -5.67
N GLU A 110 -5.84 2.79 -4.40
CA GLU A 110 -4.95 1.96 -3.60
C GLU A 110 -5.49 0.53 -3.46
N ASP A 111 -6.79 0.38 -3.19
CA ASP A 111 -7.46 -0.92 -3.09
C ASP A 111 -7.38 -1.69 -4.43
N VAL A 112 -7.51 -1.00 -5.56
CA VAL A 112 -7.35 -1.59 -6.90
C VAL A 112 -5.90 -2.03 -7.12
N ALA A 113 -4.93 -1.20 -6.76
CA ALA A 113 -3.51 -1.53 -6.89
C ALA A 113 -3.15 -2.77 -6.07
N MET A 114 -3.62 -2.85 -4.82
CA MET A 114 -3.41 -4.00 -3.94
C MET A 114 -4.04 -5.29 -4.53
N ARG A 115 -5.26 -5.22 -5.06
CA ARG A 115 -5.90 -6.37 -5.72
C ARG A 115 -5.08 -6.85 -6.93
N ALA A 116 -4.56 -5.94 -7.73
CA ALA A 116 -3.72 -6.28 -8.87
C ALA A 116 -2.44 -7.02 -8.42
N GLU A 117 -1.79 -6.52 -7.36
CA GLU A 117 -0.62 -7.17 -6.76
C GLU A 117 -0.92 -8.57 -6.22
N GLN A 118 -2.01 -8.74 -5.46
CA GLN A 118 -2.46 -10.04 -4.97
C GLN A 118 -2.69 -11.04 -6.12
N LEU A 119 -3.27 -10.60 -7.23
CA LEU A 119 -3.48 -11.44 -8.42
C LEU A 119 -2.15 -11.85 -9.09
N ARG A 120 -1.13 -11.00 -9.08
CA ARG A 120 0.21 -11.36 -9.58
C ARG A 120 0.84 -12.45 -8.72
N HIS A 121 0.77 -12.32 -7.40
CA HIS A 121 1.34 -13.31 -6.47
C HIS A 121 0.59 -14.65 -6.46
N ARG A 122 -0.69 -14.67 -6.86
CA ARG A 122 -1.48 -15.90 -6.98
C ARG A 122 -1.21 -16.71 -8.25
N ARG A 123 -0.39 -16.25 -9.20
CA ARG A 123 -0.11 -17.01 -10.42
C ARG A 123 0.63 -18.33 -10.07
N PRO A 124 0.05 -19.50 -10.38
CA PRO A 124 0.69 -20.78 -10.12
C PRO A 124 2.03 -20.86 -10.88
N HIS A 125 3.07 -21.37 -10.22
CA HIS A 125 4.28 -21.80 -10.93
C HIS A 125 3.90 -22.74 -12.08
N PRO A 126 4.50 -22.59 -13.28
CA PRO A 126 4.29 -23.58 -14.33
C PRO A 126 4.69 -24.96 -13.79
N PRO A 127 3.89 -26.01 -14.04
CA PRO A 127 4.20 -27.34 -13.54
C PRO A 127 5.59 -27.76 -14.03
N PRO A 128 6.37 -28.51 -13.23
CA PRO A 128 7.69 -28.95 -13.64
C PRO A 128 7.57 -29.70 -14.96
N SER A 129 8.34 -29.26 -15.96
CA SER A 129 8.39 -29.92 -17.26
C SER A 129 8.74 -31.38 -17.03
N ARG A 130 7.81 -32.27 -17.42
CA ARG A 130 8.04 -33.72 -17.44
C ARG A 130 9.17 -33.98 -18.44
N ARG A 131 10.42 -33.97 -17.97
CA ARG A 131 11.55 -34.50 -18.74
C ARG A 131 11.22 -35.95 -19.04
N GLY A 132 10.96 -36.22 -20.32
CA GLY A 132 10.72 -37.56 -20.82
C GLY A 132 11.85 -38.48 -20.38
N ARG A 133 11.49 -39.55 -19.66
CA ARG A 133 12.32 -40.73 -19.55
C ARG A 133 12.40 -41.34 -20.95
N ARG A 134 13.58 -41.27 -21.55
CA ARG A 134 14.04 -42.29 -22.50
C ARG A 134 14.81 -43.33 -21.71
#